data_AF-A0AA38MNS9-F1
#
_entry.id   AF-A0AA38MNS9-F1
#
_cell.length_a   1.000
_cell.length_b   1.000
_cell.length_c   1.000
_cell.angle_alpha   90.00
_cell.angle_beta   90.00
_cell.angle_gamma   90.00
#
_symmetry.space_group_name_H-M   'P 1'
#
loop_
_entity.id
_entity.type
_entity.pdbx_description
1 polymer ?
#
loop_
_entity_poly.entity_id
_entity_poly.type
_entity_poly.pdbx_seq_one_letter_code
_entity_poly.pdbx_strand_id
1 'polypeptide(L)'
;MCQGHTLKLTQRTLSDTNAWIANKLTQEHNYYNKTEVERIIKEHPYNESSTVIRVGRLLGQLAPFRAMGDFCYKWSKEIMYSLVAKYFSENAVPPNYHTPPYLTAIPEVIHHRLTPRDKFLVIASDGLWDIISPLEVVRLVGEHMSGKLTLSPLKLPRRNMSLSEINELLLQRKEGLKTKPKDSNAATHLIRNALGGTEYGIDHSELSEMLSLPDEVVRVFRDDITITIVYFDSEYLRHCPP
;
A
#
# COMPACT_ATOMS: atom_id res chain seq x y z
N MET A 1 10.12 12.95 11.34
CA MET A 1 9.55 13.50 10.09
C MET A 1 8.56 12.45 9.61
N CYS A 2 7.26 12.64 9.87
CA CYS A 2 6.23 11.67 9.47
C CYS A 2 5.97 11.88 7.98
N GLN A 3 6.63 11.09 7.13
CA GLN A 3 6.25 11.04 5.72
C GLN A 3 4.84 10.45 5.66
N GLY A 4 3.91 11.15 5.02
CA GLY A 4 2.55 10.68 4.81
C GLY A 4 2.59 9.40 3.99
N HIS A 5 2.57 8.25 4.68
CA HIS A 5 2.58 6.94 4.03
C HIS A 5 1.32 6.81 3.17
N THR A 6 1.53 6.68 1.87
CA THR A 6 0.42 6.43 0.96
C THR A 6 0.05 4.96 1.06
N LEU A 7 -1.04 4.67 1.77
CA LEU A 7 -1.59 3.33 1.86
C LEU A 7 -2.28 3.00 0.52
N LYS A 8 -1.63 2.18 -0.30
CA LYS A 8 -2.30 1.63 -1.49
C LYS A 8 -3.09 0.41 -1.07
N LEU A 9 -4.37 0.42 -1.42
CA LEU A 9 -5.28 -0.69 -1.21
C LEU A 9 -5.44 -1.41 -2.53
N THR A 10 -5.03 -2.68 -2.57
CA THR A 10 -5.30 -3.55 -3.73
C THR A 10 -6.19 -4.70 -3.31
N GLN A 11 -7.31 -4.85 -4.02
CA GLN A 11 -8.24 -5.95 -3.84
C GLN A 11 -8.08 -6.97 -4.96
N ARG A 12 -8.16 -8.24 -4.58
CA ARG A 12 -8.27 -9.34 -5.52
C ARG A 12 -9.73 -9.66 -5.80
N THR A 13 -10.10 -9.68 -7.08
CA THR A 13 -11.37 -10.25 -7.56
C THR A 13 -11.08 -11.42 -8.50
N LEU A 14 -11.81 -12.54 -8.37
CA LEU A 14 -11.82 -13.61 -9.37
C LEU A 14 -12.60 -13.16 -10.60
N SER A 15 -11.95 -13.16 -11.78
CA SER A 15 -12.64 -12.96 -13.05
C SER A 15 -13.49 -14.19 -13.42
N ASP A 16 -14.39 -14.04 -14.40
CA ASP A 16 -15.18 -15.16 -14.94
C ASP A 16 -14.29 -16.21 -15.64
N THR A 17 -13.03 -15.86 -15.96
CA THR A 17 -12.00 -16.74 -16.53
C THR A 17 -11.07 -17.36 -15.47
N ASN A 18 -11.41 -17.25 -14.18
CA ASN A 18 -10.59 -17.74 -13.06
C ASN A 18 -9.21 -17.06 -12.93
N ALA A 19 -9.02 -15.92 -13.59
CA ALA A 19 -7.80 -15.12 -13.53
C ALA A 19 -7.86 -14.10 -12.38
N TRP A 20 -6.69 -13.74 -11.86
CA TRP A 20 -6.55 -12.82 -10.74
C TRP A 20 -6.48 -11.38 -11.25
N ILE A 21 -7.40 -10.53 -10.77
CA ILE A 21 -7.41 -9.11 -11.09
C ILE A 21 -6.98 -8.32 -9.87
N ALA A 22 -6.06 -7.38 -10.07
CA ALA A 22 -5.63 -6.40 -9.08
C ALA A 22 -6.42 -5.09 -9.25
N ASN A 23 -7.33 -4.81 -8.33
CA ASN A 23 -8.11 -3.57 -8.33
C ASN A 23 -7.48 -2.58 -7.35
N LYS A 24 -6.93 -1.48 -7.87
CA LYS A 24 -6.43 -0.35 -7.05
C LYS A 24 -7.63 0.42 -6.51
N LEU A 25 -7.77 0.48 -5.18
CA LEU A 25 -8.90 1.11 -4.50
C LEU A 25 -8.62 2.55 -4.04
N THR A 26 -7.37 3.00 -4.01
CA THR A 26 -7.00 4.37 -3.60
C THR A 26 -6.13 5.05 -4.64
N GLN A 27 -6.23 6.38 -4.70
CA GLN A 27 -5.29 7.22 -5.42
C GLN A 27 -4.25 7.78 -4.48
N GLU A 28 -3.06 8.03 -5.00
CA GLU A 28 -1.96 8.58 -4.23
C GLU A 28 -2.13 10.10 -4.18
N HIS A 29 -1.94 10.71 -3.02
CA HIS A 29 -2.04 12.17 -2.88
C HIS A 29 -0.65 12.78 -3.01
N ASN A 30 -0.11 12.74 -4.23
CA ASN A 30 1.21 13.26 -4.58
C ASN A 30 1.17 13.97 -5.94
N TYR A 31 2.33 14.42 -6.41
CA TYR A 31 2.47 15.16 -7.67
C TYR A 31 1.97 14.41 -8.91
N TYR A 32 1.99 13.08 -8.92
CA TYR A 32 1.53 12.29 -10.06
C TYR A 32 0.00 12.28 -10.19
N ASN A 33 -0.72 12.65 -9.12
CA ASN A 33 -2.16 12.80 -9.14
C ASN A 33 -2.55 14.20 -9.61
N LYS A 34 -2.92 14.30 -10.90
CA LYS A 34 -3.34 15.57 -11.53
C LYS A 34 -4.50 16.23 -10.80
N THR A 35 -5.44 15.46 -10.26
CA THR A 35 -6.60 16.01 -9.54
C THR A 35 -6.18 16.70 -8.24
N GLU A 36 -5.18 16.15 -7.55
CA GLU A 36 -4.61 16.79 -6.35
C GLU A 36 -3.78 18.02 -6.68
N VAL A 37 -2.98 17.97 -7.75
CA VAL A 37 -2.22 19.12 -8.25
C VAL A 37 -3.18 20.27 -8.57
N GLU A 38 -4.24 20.00 -9.32
CA GLU A 38 -5.25 21.00 -9.68
C GLU A 38 -6.01 21.53 -8.47
N ARG A 39 -6.34 20.67 -7.49
CA ARG A 39 -6.98 21.07 -6.23
C ARG A 39 -6.12 22.10 -5.51
N ILE A 40 -4.85 21.79 -5.27
CA ILE A 40 -3.93 22.67 -4.53
C ILE A 40 -3.76 24.00 -5.26
N ILE A 41 -3.56 23.99 -6.58
CA ILE A 41 -3.43 25.23 -7.36
C ILE A 41 -4.69 26.11 -7.25
N LYS A 42 -5.89 25.52 -7.18
CA LYS A 42 -7.16 26.25 -7.05
C LYS A 42 -7.44 26.75 -5.63
N GLU A 43 -6.87 26.12 -4.61
CA GLU A 43 -7.02 26.51 -3.20
C GLU A 43 -6.24 27.81 -2.87
N HIS A 44 -5.28 28.19 -3.71
CA HIS A 44 -4.44 29.37 -3.52
C HIS A 44 -4.61 30.41 -4.64
N PRO A 45 -4.28 31.69 -4.38
CA PRO A 45 -4.31 32.73 -5.42
C PRO A 45 -3.39 32.44 -6.61
N TYR A 46 -3.75 32.94 -7.79
CA TYR A 46 -3.06 32.65 -9.05
C TYR A 46 -1.56 32.98 -9.04
N ASN A 47 -1.14 34.03 -8.31
CA ASN A 47 0.27 34.40 -8.18
C ASN A 47 1.12 33.36 -7.43
N GLU A 48 0.50 32.43 -6.70
CA GLU A 48 1.19 31.32 -6.02
C GLU A 48 1.21 30.02 -6.84
N SER A 49 0.55 29.98 -8.00
CA SER A 49 0.43 28.76 -8.83
C SER A 49 1.77 28.12 -9.20
N SER A 50 2.84 28.92 -9.31
CA SER A 50 4.21 28.48 -9.61
C SER A 50 5.04 28.13 -8.36
N THR A 51 4.56 28.44 -7.16
CA THR A 51 5.28 28.26 -5.89
C THR A 51 4.65 27.21 -4.98
N VAL A 52 3.33 27.00 -5.06
CA VAL A 52 2.60 25.99 -4.25
C VAL A 52 3.15 24.58 -4.44
N ILE A 53 3.55 24.24 -5.67
CA ILE A 53 4.18 22.96 -6.01
C ILE A 53 5.44 23.26 -6.81
N ARG A 54 6.59 22.84 -6.30
CA ARG A 54 7.90 22.99 -6.97
C ARG A 54 8.64 21.67 -6.96
N VAL A 55 9.23 21.30 -8.10
CA VAL A 55 10.00 20.05 -8.24
C VAL A 55 9.19 18.83 -7.77
N GLY A 56 7.88 18.82 -8.06
CA GLY A 56 6.98 17.74 -7.64
C GLY A 56 6.70 17.65 -6.14
N ARG A 57 6.97 18.69 -5.35
CA ARG A 57 6.77 18.72 -3.90
C ARG A 57 6.00 19.96 -3.47
N LEU A 58 5.15 19.84 -2.44
CA LEU A 58 4.41 20.93 -1.83
C LEU A 58 5.41 21.93 -1.21
N LEU A 59 5.30 23.20 -1.62
CA LEU A 59 6.25 24.28 -1.34
C LEU A 59 7.71 23.91 -1.65
N GLY A 60 7.95 22.95 -2.55
CA GLY A 60 9.28 22.42 -2.86
C GLY A 60 9.90 21.51 -1.80
N GLN A 61 9.17 21.16 -0.74
CA GLN A 61 9.72 20.45 0.42
C GLN A 61 9.02 19.12 0.72
N LEU A 62 7.69 19.05 0.70
CA LEU A 62 6.94 17.87 1.13
C LEU A 62 6.42 17.06 -0.07
N ALA A 63 6.71 15.76 -0.13
CA ALA A 63 6.24 14.89 -1.21
C ALA A 63 4.73 14.59 -1.15
N PRO A 64 4.15 14.18 0.00
CA PRO A 64 2.71 13.98 0.10
C PRO A 64 1.97 15.31 0.15
N PHE A 65 0.83 15.37 -0.52
CA PHE A 65 -0.07 16.53 -0.59
C PHE A 65 -1.19 16.48 0.45
N ARG A 66 -1.28 15.38 1.20
CA ARG A 66 -2.14 15.23 2.36
C ARG A 66 -1.38 14.47 3.44
N ALA A 67 -1.42 14.96 4.67
CA ALA A 67 -0.82 14.28 5.82
C ALA A 67 -1.42 14.78 7.13
N MET A 68 -1.37 13.93 8.16
CA MET A 68 -1.58 14.34 9.54
C MET A 68 -0.31 15.01 10.08
N GLY A 69 -0.42 15.82 11.14
CA GLY A 69 0.74 16.55 11.67
C GLY A 69 1.19 17.67 10.73
N ASP A 70 2.50 17.78 10.49
CA ASP A 70 3.11 18.73 9.54
C ASP A 70 2.54 20.15 9.67
N PHE A 71 2.47 20.62 10.92
CA PHE A 71 1.82 21.87 11.29
C PHE A 71 2.41 23.08 10.57
N CYS A 72 3.69 23.02 10.17
CA CYS A 72 4.37 24.07 9.44
C CYS A 72 3.74 24.34 8.06
N TYR A 73 2.91 23.44 7.52
CA TYR A 73 2.16 23.65 6.29
C TYR A 73 0.68 24.02 6.53
N LYS A 74 0.25 24.18 7.80
CA LYS A 74 -1.16 24.33 8.18
C LYS A 74 -1.45 25.58 9.01
N TRP A 75 -0.55 25.92 9.93
CA TRP A 75 -0.78 26.99 10.89
C TRP A 75 -0.72 28.37 10.23
N SER A 76 -1.38 29.35 10.85
CA SER A 76 -1.38 30.71 10.32
C SER A 76 0.04 31.30 10.35
N LYS A 77 0.29 32.30 9.50
CA LYS A 77 1.59 32.99 9.46
C LYS A 77 1.95 33.59 10.80
N GLU A 78 0.97 34.17 11.48
CA GLU A 78 1.17 34.83 12.77
C GLU A 78 1.73 33.84 13.78
N ILE A 79 1.18 32.63 13.86
CA ILE A 79 1.69 31.57 14.73
C ILE A 79 3.08 31.12 14.27
N MET A 80 3.27 30.89 12.97
CA MET A 80 4.56 30.43 12.42
C MET A 80 5.69 31.43 12.70
N TYR A 81 5.48 32.73 12.52
CA TYR A 81 6.51 33.75 12.77
C TYR A 81 6.66 34.12 14.25
N SER A 82 5.56 34.19 15.03
CA SER A 82 5.64 34.60 16.45
C SER A 82 6.14 33.50 17.38
N LEU A 83 5.85 32.23 17.05
CA LEU A 83 6.19 31.07 17.87
C LEU A 83 7.33 30.28 17.23
N VAL A 84 7.12 29.75 16.02
CA VAL A 84 8.05 28.77 15.44
C VAL A 84 9.37 29.42 15.04
N ALA A 85 9.32 30.54 14.31
CA ALA A 85 10.53 31.26 13.90
C ALA A 85 11.31 31.80 15.11
N LYS A 86 10.60 32.25 16.15
CA LYS A 86 11.19 32.81 17.38
C LYS A 86 11.92 31.76 18.22
N TYR A 87 11.34 30.57 18.39
CA TYR A 87 11.88 29.54 19.30
C TYR A 87 12.75 28.48 18.60
N PHE A 88 12.61 28.29 17.29
CA PHE A 88 13.37 27.29 16.53
C PHE A 88 14.34 27.94 15.55
N SER A 89 13.84 28.45 14.42
CA SER A 89 14.61 29.24 13.46
C SER A 89 13.69 29.84 12.40
N GLU A 90 14.09 30.93 11.75
CA GLU A 90 13.34 31.46 10.59
C GLU A 90 13.21 30.43 9.46
N ASN A 91 14.21 29.54 9.30
CA ASN A 91 14.20 28.45 8.32
C ASN A 91 13.15 27.36 8.60
N ALA A 92 12.50 27.39 9.76
CA ALA A 92 11.41 26.48 10.09
C ALA A 92 10.08 26.86 9.40
N VAL A 93 9.97 28.08 8.88
CA VAL A 93 8.83 28.51 8.05
C VAL A 93 9.11 28.07 6.60
N PRO A 94 8.19 27.32 5.96
CA PRO A 94 8.36 26.94 4.56
C PRO A 94 8.54 28.16 3.64
N PRO A 95 9.21 28.01 2.48
CA PRO A 95 9.34 29.09 1.51
C PRO A 95 7.99 29.44 0.87
N ASN A 96 7.82 30.69 0.45
CA ASN A 96 6.61 31.20 -0.20
C ASN A 96 5.32 30.98 0.63
N TYR A 97 5.41 31.10 1.96
CA TYR A 97 4.29 30.86 2.88
C TYR A 97 3.34 32.07 2.94
N HIS A 98 2.50 32.22 1.91
CA HIS A 98 1.64 33.39 1.68
C HIS A 98 0.16 33.20 2.06
N THR A 99 -0.42 32.03 1.87
CA THR A 99 -1.85 31.75 2.15
C THR A 99 -2.04 30.37 2.78
N PRO A 100 -1.48 30.10 3.98
CA PRO A 100 -1.77 28.84 4.68
C PRO A 100 -3.28 28.71 4.99
N PRO A 101 -3.81 27.48 5.09
CA PRO A 101 -3.11 26.18 5.05
C PRO A 101 -2.83 25.68 3.62
N TYR A 102 -1.65 25.06 3.42
CA TYR A 102 -1.25 24.39 2.17
C TYR A 102 -1.44 22.87 2.20
N LEU A 103 -1.60 22.30 3.39
CA LEU A 103 -1.69 20.85 3.61
C LEU A 103 -2.97 20.50 4.36
N THR A 104 -3.66 19.46 3.90
CA THR A 104 -4.87 18.96 4.57
C THR A 104 -4.65 17.56 5.15
N ALA A 105 -5.35 17.27 6.24
CA ALA A 105 -5.46 15.92 6.81
C ALA A 105 -6.79 15.23 6.42
N ILE A 106 -7.62 15.88 5.59
CA ILE A 106 -8.90 15.34 5.14
C ILE A 106 -8.61 14.18 4.16
N PRO A 107 -9.06 12.95 4.45
CA PRO A 107 -8.83 11.82 3.57
C PRO A 107 -9.73 11.86 2.33
N GLU A 108 -9.34 11.14 1.30
CA GLU A 108 -10.25 10.70 0.25
C GLU A 108 -10.93 9.40 0.70
N VAL A 109 -12.26 9.32 0.58
CA VAL A 109 -13.04 8.18 1.05
C VAL A 109 -13.66 7.48 -0.15
N ILE A 110 -13.37 6.19 -0.28
CA ILE A 110 -13.89 5.32 -1.34
C ILE A 110 -14.67 4.19 -0.68
N HIS A 111 -15.88 3.96 -1.17
CA HIS A 111 -16.75 2.88 -0.72
C HIS A 111 -16.73 1.74 -1.73
N HIS A 112 -16.35 0.54 -1.29
CA HIS A 112 -16.42 -0.69 -2.07
C HIS A 112 -17.27 -1.72 -1.36
N ARG A 113 -18.29 -2.25 -2.05
CA ARG A 113 -19.13 -3.33 -1.51
C ARG A 113 -18.46 -4.66 -1.78
N LEU A 114 -18.05 -5.36 -0.73
CA LEU A 114 -17.43 -6.68 -0.85
C LEU A 114 -18.39 -7.69 -1.50
N THR A 115 -17.83 -8.51 -2.39
CA THR A 115 -18.51 -9.62 -3.04
C THR A 115 -17.80 -10.94 -2.72
N PRO A 116 -18.44 -12.10 -2.89
CA PRO A 116 -17.76 -13.40 -2.77
C PRO A 116 -16.54 -13.61 -3.68
N ARG A 117 -16.39 -12.78 -4.71
CA ARG A 117 -15.24 -12.79 -5.62
C ARG A 117 -14.02 -12.13 -4.98
N ASP A 118 -14.22 -11.29 -3.97
CA ASP A 118 -13.19 -10.56 -3.29
C ASP A 118 -12.52 -11.43 -2.22
N LYS A 119 -11.21 -11.67 -2.37
CA LYS A 119 -10.50 -12.65 -1.53
C LYS A 119 -9.66 -12.04 -0.42
N PHE A 120 -8.98 -10.95 -0.73
CA PHE A 120 -8.16 -10.24 0.24
C PHE A 120 -7.99 -8.78 -0.17
N LEU A 121 -7.51 -8.01 0.79
CA LEU A 121 -7.10 -6.63 0.68
C LEU A 121 -5.67 -6.49 1.19
N VAL A 122 -4.80 -5.90 0.38
CA VAL A 122 -3.43 -5.54 0.79
C VAL A 122 -3.38 -4.05 1.07
N ILE A 123 -2.89 -3.70 2.24
CA ILE A 123 -2.63 -2.32 2.68
C ILE A 123 -1.12 -2.24 2.94
N ALA A 124 -0.41 -1.39 2.22
CA ALA A 124 1.04 -1.23 2.43
C ALA A 124 1.53 0.19 2.19
N SER A 125 2.66 0.55 2.82
CA SER A 125 3.40 1.79 2.55
C SER A 125 4.01 1.78 1.14
N ASP A 126 4.35 2.97 0.64
CA ASP A 126 5.10 3.22 -0.59
C ASP A 126 6.39 2.40 -0.69
N GLY A 127 7.10 2.18 0.41
CA GLY A 127 8.28 1.31 0.42
C GLY A 127 8.09 -0.09 -0.18
N LEU A 128 6.87 -0.66 -0.15
CA LEU A 128 6.56 -1.88 -0.92
C LEU A 128 6.31 -1.59 -2.40
N TRP A 129 5.46 -0.60 -2.68
CA TRP A 129 4.91 -0.35 -4.00
C TRP A 129 5.88 0.32 -4.97
N ASP A 130 6.96 0.88 -4.45
CA ASP A 130 8.07 1.40 -5.23
C ASP A 130 8.95 0.26 -5.78
N ILE A 131 8.85 -0.93 -5.19
CA ILE A 131 9.64 -2.11 -5.56
C ILE A 131 8.80 -3.14 -6.33
N ILE A 132 7.57 -3.44 -5.86
CA ILE A 132 6.72 -4.48 -6.44
C ILE A 132 5.43 -3.87 -7.03
N SER A 133 5.09 -4.31 -8.24
CA SER A 133 3.84 -3.91 -8.90
C SER A 133 2.58 -4.47 -8.21
N PRO A 134 1.43 -3.77 -8.26
CA PRO A 134 0.17 -4.28 -7.70
C PRO A 134 -0.26 -5.65 -8.21
N LEU A 135 -0.01 -5.92 -9.51
CA LEU A 135 -0.33 -7.20 -10.12
C LEU A 135 0.50 -8.33 -9.52
N GLU A 136 1.80 -8.08 -9.33
CA GLU A 136 2.72 -9.04 -8.74
C GLU A 136 2.41 -9.29 -7.26
N VAL A 137 2.08 -8.25 -6.49
CA VAL A 137 1.60 -8.42 -5.11
C VAL A 137 0.36 -9.33 -5.05
N VAL A 138 -0.64 -9.09 -5.91
CA VAL A 138 -1.86 -9.92 -5.95
C VAL A 138 -1.57 -11.35 -6.38
N ARG A 139 -0.61 -11.54 -7.29
CA ARG A 139 -0.13 -12.87 -7.70
C ARG A 139 0.54 -13.59 -6.53
N LEU A 140 1.53 -12.98 -5.87
CA LEU A 140 2.30 -13.58 -4.78
C LEU A 140 1.43 -13.92 -3.57
N VAL A 141 0.62 -12.98 -3.07
CA VAL A 141 -0.33 -13.25 -1.97
C VAL A 141 -1.33 -14.32 -2.38
N GLY A 142 -1.67 -14.32 -3.66
CA GLY A 142 -2.60 -15.23 -4.25
C GLY A 142 -2.17 -16.68 -4.31
N GLU A 143 -0.96 -16.90 -4.82
CA GLU A 143 -0.26 -18.18 -4.83
C GLU A 143 -0.02 -18.67 -3.40
N HIS A 144 0.40 -17.76 -2.50
CA HIS A 144 0.56 -18.04 -1.07
C HIS A 144 -0.74 -18.54 -0.43
N MET A 145 -1.86 -17.85 -0.67
CA MET A 145 -3.18 -18.23 -0.14
C MET A 145 -3.63 -19.61 -0.64
N SER A 146 -3.50 -19.89 -1.93
CA SER A 146 -3.86 -21.18 -2.53
C SER A 146 -2.96 -22.31 -2.02
N GLY A 147 -1.65 -22.06 -1.93
CA GLY A 147 -0.68 -23.03 -1.46
C GLY A 147 -0.76 -23.29 0.05
N LYS A 148 -1.19 -22.31 0.85
CA LYS A 148 -1.36 -22.46 2.31
C LYS A 148 -2.36 -23.55 2.67
N LEU A 149 -3.40 -23.77 1.84
CA LEU A 149 -4.33 -24.89 2.01
C LEU A 149 -3.58 -26.23 2.06
N THR A 150 -2.48 -26.38 1.32
CA THR A 150 -1.68 -27.61 1.30
C THR A 150 -0.85 -27.87 2.54
N LEU A 151 -0.59 -26.83 3.37
CA LEU A 151 0.20 -26.97 4.60
C LEU A 151 -0.59 -27.68 5.72
N SER A 152 -1.92 -27.56 5.73
CA SER A 152 -2.78 -28.23 6.72
C SER A 152 -3.26 -29.60 6.20
N PRO A 153 -3.34 -30.65 7.04
CA PRO A 153 -3.98 -31.91 6.67
C PRO A 153 -5.40 -31.67 6.13
N LEU A 154 -5.81 -32.46 5.14
CA LEU A 154 -7.15 -32.33 4.56
C LEU A 154 -8.21 -32.57 5.64
N LYS A 155 -9.02 -31.56 5.90
CA LYS A 155 -10.26 -31.67 6.67
C LYS A 155 -11.42 -31.35 5.72
N LEU A 156 -12.38 -32.27 5.62
CA LEU A 156 -13.56 -32.05 4.78
C LEU A 156 -14.39 -30.90 5.38
N PRO A 157 -14.71 -29.84 4.59
CA PRO A 157 -15.52 -28.73 5.07
C PRO A 157 -16.91 -29.15 5.54
N ARG A 158 -17.46 -30.21 4.93
CA ARG A 158 -18.78 -30.77 5.24
C ARG A 158 -18.69 -32.29 5.28
N ARG A 159 -19.43 -32.93 6.21
CA ARG A 159 -19.43 -34.40 6.36
C ARG A 159 -20.06 -35.14 5.17
N ASN A 160 -21.02 -34.52 4.48
CA ASN A 160 -21.83 -35.15 3.44
C ASN A 160 -21.44 -34.69 2.01
N MET A 161 -20.14 -34.50 1.75
CA MET A 161 -19.69 -34.19 0.39
C MET A 161 -19.74 -35.44 -0.50
N SER A 162 -20.17 -35.26 -1.74
CA SER A 162 -20.09 -36.28 -2.78
C SER A 162 -18.63 -36.60 -3.13
N LEU A 163 -18.40 -37.81 -3.68
CA LEU A 163 -17.06 -38.19 -4.16
C LEU A 163 -16.54 -37.25 -5.25
N SER A 164 -17.43 -36.67 -6.05
CA SER A 164 -17.06 -35.68 -7.07
C SER A 164 -16.50 -34.40 -6.43
N GLU A 165 -17.19 -33.85 -5.44
CA GLU A 165 -16.73 -32.65 -4.72
C GLU A 165 -15.43 -32.89 -3.96
N ILE A 166 -15.25 -34.09 -3.38
CA ILE A 166 -13.99 -34.48 -2.72
C ILE A 166 -12.86 -34.57 -3.76
N ASN A 167 -13.12 -35.14 -4.94
CA ASN A 167 -12.13 -35.23 -6.01
C ASN A 167 -11.71 -33.85 -6.53
N GLU A 168 -12.66 -32.94 -6.73
CA GLU A 168 -12.38 -31.53 -7.10
C GLU A 168 -11.51 -30.84 -6.05
N LEU A 169 -11.84 -31.02 -4.77
CA LEU A 169 -11.05 -30.48 -3.65
C LEU A 169 -9.61 -31.03 -3.65
N LEU A 170 -9.45 -32.33 -3.91
CA LEU A 170 -8.13 -32.97 -3.99
C LEU A 170 -7.32 -32.49 -5.20
N LEU A 171 -7.95 -32.31 -6.36
CA LEU A 171 -7.30 -31.74 -7.54
C LEU A 171 -6.82 -30.30 -7.29
N GLN A 172 -7.64 -29.48 -6.66
CA GLN A 172 -7.23 -28.12 -6.25
C GLN A 172 -6.04 -28.16 -5.28
N ARG A 173 -6.03 -29.07 -4.31
CA ARG A 173 -4.90 -29.24 -3.39
C ARG A 173 -3.63 -29.72 -4.08
N LYS A 174 -3.76 -30.64 -5.05
CA LYS A 174 -2.62 -31.13 -5.84
C LYS A 174 -1.98 -30.00 -6.63
N GLU A 175 -2.77 -29.13 -7.24
CA GLU A 175 -2.25 -27.94 -7.92
C GLU A 175 -1.59 -26.96 -6.94
N GLY A 176 -2.18 -26.74 -5.77
CA GLY A 176 -1.59 -25.90 -4.72
C GLY A 176 -0.26 -26.41 -4.16
N LEU A 177 0.08 -27.71 -4.32
CA LEU A 177 1.37 -28.26 -3.88
C LEU A 177 2.53 -27.70 -4.72
N LYS A 178 2.27 -27.31 -5.97
CA LYS A 178 3.26 -26.66 -6.83
C LYS A 178 3.65 -25.27 -6.30
N THR A 179 2.73 -24.61 -5.59
CA THR A 179 2.91 -23.26 -5.02
C THR A 179 2.98 -23.30 -3.49
N LYS A 180 3.49 -24.40 -2.91
CA LYS A 180 3.61 -24.53 -1.45
C LYS A 180 4.42 -23.35 -0.89
N PRO A 181 3.82 -22.49 -0.03
CA PRO A 181 4.51 -21.30 0.42
C PRO A 181 5.64 -21.68 1.37
N LYS A 182 6.81 -21.07 1.17
CA LYS A 182 7.95 -21.17 2.09
C LYS A 182 7.65 -20.46 3.41
N ASP A 183 6.89 -19.37 3.35
CA ASP A 183 6.54 -18.53 4.49
C ASP A 183 5.19 -18.91 5.10
N SER A 184 5.11 -18.89 6.43
CA SER A 184 3.84 -19.04 7.15
C SER A 184 2.94 -17.81 7.02
N ASN A 185 3.55 -16.63 6.87
CA ASN A 185 2.90 -15.32 6.81
C ASN A 185 3.07 -14.70 5.41
N ALA A 186 1.97 -14.29 4.78
CA ALA A 186 1.98 -13.70 3.44
C ALA A 186 2.61 -12.30 3.38
N ALA A 187 2.55 -11.51 4.45
CA ALA A 187 3.23 -10.21 4.51
C ALA A 187 4.74 -10.39 4.56
N THR A 188 5.23 -11.36 5.35
CA THR A 188 6.66 -11.75 5.33
C THR A 188 7.07 -12.27 3.97
N HIS A 189 6.19 -13.02 3.30
CA HIS A 189 6.43 -13.49 1.93
C HIS A 189 6.61 -12.31 0.96
N LEU A 190 5.76 -11.28 1.03
CA LEU A 190 5.90 -10.08 0.22
C LEU A 190 7.18 -9.30 0.53
N ILE A 191 7.52 -9.10 1.81
CA ILE A 191 8.76 -8.41 2.19
C ILE A 191 9.99 -9.13 1.62
N ARG A 192 10.00 -10.47 1.67
CA ARG A 192 11.13 -11.24 1.12
C ARG A 192 11.25 -11.11 -0.40
N ASN A 193 10.12 -11.13 -1.11
CA ASN A 193 10.13 -10.89 -2.56
C ASN A 193 10.47 -9.44 -2.90
N ALA A 194 10.18 -8.47 -2.02
CA ALA A 194 10.53 -7.08 -2.26
C ALA A 194 12.04 -6.86 -2.13
N LEU A 195 12.67 -7.50 -1.15
CA LEU A 195 14.09 -7.28 -0.85
C LEU A 195 15.07 -8.17 -1.62
N GLY A 196 14.60 -9.24 -2.27
CA GLY A 196 15.47 -10.14 -3.04
C GLY A 196 14.72 -10.94 -4.09
N GLY A 197 13.60 -10.41 -4.59
CA GLY A 197 12.84 -11.05 -5.67
C GLY A 197 13.51 -10.82 -7.02
N THR A 198 13.69 -11.89 -7.76
CA THR A 198 14.17 -11.91 -9.15
C THR A 198 13.13 -12.63 -10.03
N GLU A 199 13.27 -12.56 -11.35
CA GLU A 199 12.39 -13.28 -12.28
C GLU A 199 12.35 -14.79 -12.05
N TYR A 200 13.42 -15.36 -11.48
CA TYR A 200 13.57 -16.80 -11.23
C TYR A 200 13.26 -17.24 -9.79
N GLY A 201 12.89 -16.29 -8.92
CA GLY A 201 12.63 -16.53 -7.51
C GLY A 201 13.46 -15.63 -6.61
N ILE A 202 13.69 -16.07 -5.37
CA ILE A 202 14.33 -15.23 -4.36
C ILE A 202 15.85 -15.47 -4.37
N ASP A 203 16.63 -14.41 -4.59
CA ASP A 203 18.07 -14.42 -4.34
C ASP A 203 18.33 -14.18 -2.85
N HIS A 204 18.87 -15.20 -2.19
CA HIS A 204 19.18 -15.14 -0.77
C HIS A 204 20.41 -14.27 -0.46
N SER A 205 21.28 -14.05 -1.43
CA SER A 205 22.47 -13.19 -1.28
C SER A 205 22.05 -11.73 -1.23
N GLU A 206 21.28 -11.28 -2.22
CA GLU A 206 20.73 -9.91 -2.28
C GLU A 206 19.84 -9.62 -1.07
N LEU A 207 18.95 -10.54 -0.71
CA LEU A 207 18.13 -10.42 0.49
C LEU A 207 18.99 -10.24 1.76
N SER A 208 20.06 -11.02 1.90
CA SER A 208 20.96 -10.94 3.05
C SER A 208 21.71 -9.62 3.08
N GLU A 209 22.19 -9.14 1.94
CA GLU A 209 22.85 -7.85 1.80
C GLU A 209 21.91 -6.71 2.21
N MET A 210 20.71 -6.68 1.64
CA MET A 210 19.69 -5.68 1.97
C MET A 210 19.39 -5.68 3.47
N LEU A 211 19.16 -6.85 4.07
CA LEU A 211 18.86 -6.93 5.50
C LEU A 211 20.03 -6.56 6.42
N SER A 212 21.27 -6.60 5.93
CA SER A 212 22.49 -6.32 6.71
C SER A 212 22.99 -4.88 6.58
N LEU A 213 22.32 -4.04 5.79
CA LEU A 213 22.70 -2.63 5.60
C LEU A 213 22.67 -1.84 6.94
N PRO A 214 23.71 -1.04 7.25
CA PRO A 214 23.72 -0.15 8.40
C PRO A 214 22.62 0.92 8.36
N ASP A 215 22.16 1.37 9.53
CA ASP A 215 21.11 2.40 9.68
C ASP A 215 21.45 3.72 8.97
N GLU A 216 22.74 4.03 8.85
CA GLU A 216 23.24 5.25 8.19
C GLU A 216 22.96 5.28 6.68
N VAL A 217 22.92 4.11 6.05
CA VAL A 217 22.78 3.98 4.58
C VAL A 217 21.49 3.29 4.17
N VAL A 218 20.80 2.57 5.06
CA VAL A 218 19.61 1.77 4.73
C VAL A 218 18.53 2.57 3.99
N ARG A 219 18.33 3.83 4.38
CA ARG A 219 17.35 4.75 3.77
C ARG A 219 17.70 5.20 2.35
N VAL A 220 18.93 4.94 1.89
CA VAL A 220 19.35 5.17 0.50
C VAL A 220 18.90 4.01 -0.40
N PHE A 221 18.84 2.80 0.15
CA PHE A 221 18.53 1.59 -0.61
C PHE A 221 17.06 1.20 -0.53
N ARG A 222 16.39 1.47 0.60
CA ARG A 222 14.96 1.20 0.76
C ARG A 222 14.30 2.16 1.74
N ASP A 223 12.99 2.33 1.58
CA ASP A 223 12.17 2.98 2.59
C ASP A 223 11.60 1.97 3.60
N ASP A 224 10.93 2.47 4.62
CA ASP A 224 10.23 1.68 5.62
C ASP A 224 9.07 0.90 4.98
N ILE A 225 9.15 -0.45 5.02
CA ILE A 225 8.14 -1.34 4.43
C ILE A 225 7.18 -1.81 5.53
N THR A 226 5.91 -1.40 5.43
CA THR A 226 4.83 -1.90 6.29
C THR A 226 3.74 -2.52 5.43
N ILE A 227 3.28 -3.72 5.79
CA ILE A 227 2.27 -4.47 5.02
C ILE A 227 1.25 -5.08 5.97
N THR A 228 -0.03 -4.91 5.67
CA THR A 228 -1.16 -5.59 6.28
C THR A 228 -1.98 -6.30 5.20
N ILE A 229 -2.27 -7.58 5.39
CA ILE A 229 -3.09 -8.38 4.48
C ILE A 229 -4.33 -8.84 5.22
N VAL A 230 -5.50 -8.45 4.73
CA VAL A 230 -6.81 -8.81 5.27
C VAL A 230 -7.45 -9.83 4.35
N TYR A 231 -7.74 -11.04 4.86
CA TYR A 231 -8.44 -12.08 4.11
C TYR A 231 -9.95 -12.01 4.39
N PHE A 232 -10.76 -12.17 3.35
CA PHE A 232 -12.22 -12.18 3.47
C PHE A 232 -12.77 -13.59 3.43
N ASP A 233 -13.78 -13.86 4.26
CA ASP A 233 -14.52 -15.12 4.21
C ASP A 233 -15.53 -15.09 3.06
N SER A 234 -15.18 -15.78 1.97
CA SER A 234 -16.02 -15.85 0.78
C SER A 234 -17.33 -16.60 1.00
N GLU A 235 -17.39 -17.56 1.93
CA GLU A 235 -18.62 -18.29 2.23
C GLU A 235 -19.58 -17.40 3.03
N TYR A 236 -19.06 -16.65 4.01
CA TYR A 236 -19.84 -15.66 4.73
C TYR A 236 -20.47 -14.64 3.78
N LEU A 237 -19.67 -14.08 2.87
CA LEU A 237 -20.13 -13.11 1.87
C LEU A 237 -21.18 -13.67 0.88
N ARG A 238 -21.26 -15.00 0.69
CA ARG A 238 -22.30 -15.63 -0.14
C ARG A 238 -23.65 -15.72 0.58
N HIS A 239 -23.63 -16.06 1.86
CA HIS A 239 -24.84 -16.39 2.62
C HIS A 239 -25.43 -15.20 3.37
N CYS A 240 -24.60 -14.21 3.72
CA CYS A 240 -25.03 -12.94 4.30
C CYS A 240 -24.59 -11.81 3.38
N PRO A 241 -25.28 -11.60 2.24
CA PRO A 241 -25.02 -10.42 1.44
C PRO A 241 -25.33 -9.19 2.32
N PRO A 242 -24.38 -8.24 2.46
CA PRO A 242 -24.55 -7.06 3.30
C PRO A 242 -25.67 -6.15 2.77
#